data_AF-A0A6N7M5T0-F1
#
_entry.id   AF-A0A6N7M5T0-F1
#
_cell.length_a   1.000
_cell.length_b   1.000
_cell.length_c   1.000
_cell.angle_alpha   90.00
_cell.angle_beta   90.00
_cell.angle_gamma   90.00
#
_symmetry.space_group_name_H-M   'P 1'
#
loop_
_entity.id
_entity.type
_entity.pdbx_description
1 polymer ?
#
loop_
_entity_poly.entity_id
_entity_poly.type
_entity_poly.pdbx_seq_one_letter_code
_entity_poly.pdbx_strand_id
1 'polypeptide(L)' 'NERELLARMESDEMVVFPGSEKQIGRFTRVELLSLKGSTFTGKEI' A
#
# COMPACT_ATOMS: atom_id res chain seq x y z
N ASN A 1 -3.77 -16.44 1.56
CA ASN A 1 -4.66 -15.40 2.12
C ASN A 1 -3.88 -14.11 2.21
N GLU A 2 -3.79 -13.39 1.09
CA GLU A 2 -3.25 -12.03 1.06
C GLU A 2 -4.32 -11.11 1.64
N ARG A 3 -3.96 -10.37 2.69
CA ARG A 3 -4.83 -9.32 3.25
C ARG A 3 -4.44 -8.03 2.57
N GLU A 4 -5.39 -7.10 2.46
CA GLU A 4 -5.05 -5.75 2.04
C GLU A 4 -4.34 -5.03 3.19
N LEU A 5 -3.20 -4.41 2.89
CA LEU A 5 -2.47 -3.53 3.78
C LEU A 5 -2.79 -2.09 3.43
N LEU A 6 -3.11 -1.28 4.42
CA LEU A 6 -3.20 0.18 4.31
C LEU A 6 -1.87 0.77 4.78
N ALA A 7 -1.23 1.56 3.92
CA ALA A 7 0.02 2.24 4.19
C ALA A 7 -0.07 3.73 3.86
N ARG A 8 0.87 4.50 4.40
CA ARG A 8 1.09 5.91 4.11
C ARG A 8 2.40 6.05 3.35
N MET A 9 2.39 6.83 2.28
CA MET A 9 3.57 7.16 1.50
C MET A 9 4.34 8.33 2.14
N GLU A 10 5.57 8.56 1.68
CA GLU A 10 6.40 9.67 2.16
C GLU A 10 5.74 11.05 2.00
N SER A 11 4.97 11.22 0.93
CA SER A 11 4.22 12.45 0.60
C SER A 11 2.85 12.56 1.31
N ASP A 12 2.62 11.75 2.35
CA ASP A 12 1.42 11.73 3.21
C ASP A 12 0.15 11.15 2.59
N GLU A 13 0.16 10.74 1.32
CA GLU A 13 -0.98 10.05 0.72
C GLU A 13 -1.06 8.58 1.17
N MET A 14 -2.26 8.02 1.03
CA MET A 14 -2.54 6.64 1.45
C MET A 14 -2.50 5.69 0.25
N VAL A 15 -2.02 4.47 0.46
CA VAL A 15 -2.05 3.38 -0.52
C VAL A 15 -2.56 2.09 0.11
N VAL A 16 -3.40 1.36 -0.62
CA VAL A 16 -3.85 0.01 -0.28
C VAL A 16 -3.27 -0.99 -1.29
N PHE A 17 -2.65 -2.06 -0.81
CA PHE A 17 -2.09 -3.11 -1.67
C PHE A 17 -2.19 -4.49 -1.01
N PRO A 18 -2.25 -5.59 -1.79
CA PRO A 18 -2.18 -6.93 -1.23
C PRO A 18 -0.83 -7.19 -0.56
N GLY A 19 -0.83 -7.70 0.68
CA GLY A 19 0.39 -7.96 1.42
C GLY A 19 0.22 -8.90 2.62
N SER A 20 1.34 -9.18 3.28
CA SER A 20 1.44 -9.96 4.51
C SER A 20 1.55 -9.06 5.73
N GLU A 21 0.96 -9.46 6.85
CA GLU A 21 1.11 -8.78 8.15
C GLU A 21 2.58 -8.60 8.58
N LYS A 22 3.50 -9.40 8.05
CA LYS A 22 4.96 -9.27 8.27
C LYS A 22 5.54 -7.93 7.81
N GLN A 23 4.84 -7.19 6.95
CA GLN A 23 5.25 -5.89 6.43
C GLN A 23 4.82 -4.73 7.32
N ILE A 24 3.95 -4.95 8.31
CA ILE A 24 3.51 -3.91 9.23
C ILE A 24 4.72 -3.37 10.01
N GLY A 25 4.90 -2.04 10.02
CA GLY A 25 6.04 -1.38 10.66
C GLY A 25 7.33 -1.41 9.84
N ARG A 26 7.28 -1.85 8.58
CA ARG A 26 8.42 -1.84 7.64
C ARG A 26 8.14 -0.94 6.45
N PHE A 27 9.21 -0.49 5.80
CA PHE A 27 9.12 0.15 4.50
C PHE A 27 9.14 -0.91 3.40
N THR A 28 8.31 -0.72 2.38
CA THR A 28 8.35 -1.48 1.13
C THR A 28 8.13 -0.53 -0.04
N ARG A 29 8.48 -0.98 -1.25
CA ARG A 29 8.19 -0.25 -2.48
C ARG A 29 6.89 -0.77 -3.07
N VAL A 30 6.07 0.15 -3.55
CA VAL A 30 4.76 -0.14 -4.11
C VAL A 30 4.63 0.59 -5.44
N GLU A 31 4.25 -0.13 -6.49
CA GLU A 31 3.80 0.46 -7.75
C GLU A 31 2.36 0.95 -7.58
N LEU A 32 2.11 2.23 -7.89
CA LEU A 32 0.77 2.81 -7.84
C LEU A 32 -0.01 2.45 -9.11
N LEU A 33 -1.19 1.86 -8.95
CA LEU A 33 -2.01 1.35 -10.05
C LEU A 33 -3.18 2.27 -10.40
N SER A 34 -3.94 2.72 -9.40
CA SER A 34 -5.08 3.63 -9.62
C SER A 34 -5.43 4.41 -8.36
N LEU A 35 -6.13 5.53 -8.50
CA LEU A 35 -6.65 6.33 -7.39
C LEU A 35 -8.15 6.03 -7.19
N LYS A 36 -8.55 5.63 -5.98
CA LYS A 36 -9.94 5.41 -5.59
C LYS A 36 -10.32 6.36 -4.47
N GLY A 37 -11.04 7.42 -4.82
CA GLY A 37 -11.29 8.54 -3.89
C GLY A 37 -9.98 9.28 -3.60
N SER A 38 -9.54 9.25 -2.34
CA SER A 38 -8.26 9.86 -1.90
C SER A 38 -7.16 8.83 -1.60
N THR A 39 -7.39 7.56 -1.92
CA THR A 39 -6.48 6.46 -1.59
C THR A 39 -6.01 5.77 -2.86
N PHE A 40 -4.70 5.62 -3.02
CA PHE A 40 -4.13 4.85 -4.10
C PHE A 40 -4.34 3.35 -3.88
N THR A 41 -4.43 2.61 -4.97
CA THR A 41 -4.27 1.16 -5.01
C THR A 41 -2.88 0.86 -5.55
N GLY A 42 -2.28 -0.24 -5.10
CA GLY A 42 -0.93 -0.58 -5.55
C GLY A 42 -0.62 -2.07 -5.48
N LYS A 43 0.61 -2.40 -5.86
CA LYS A 43 1.20 -3.73 -5.75
C LYS A 43 2.65 -3.60 -5.29
N GLU A 44 3.08 -4.45 -4.37
CA GLU A 44 4.48 -4.53 -3.97
C GLU A 44 5.39 -4.93 -5.15
N ILE A 45 6.59 -4.35 -5.19
CA ILE A 45 7.65 -4.64 -6.19
C ILE A 45 8.90 -5.27 -5.56
#